data_AF-A0A6M0AVY5-F1
#
_entry.id   AF-A0A6M0AVY5-F1
#
_cell.length_a   1.000
_cell.length_b   1.000
_cell.length_c   1.000
_cell.angle_alpha   90.00
_cell.angle_beta   90.00
_cell.angle_gamma   90.00
#
_symmetry.space_group_name_H-M   'P 1'
#
loop_
_entity.id
_entity.type
_entity.pdbx_description
1 polymer ?
#
loop_
_entity_poly.entity_id
_entity_poly.type
_entity_poly.pdbx_seq_one_letter_code
_entity_poly.pdbx_strand_id
1 'polypeptide(L)'
;MDEHRVGLKPMVRRLWVPWWETPIAKVQWRYEWVWVWGFVHPASGQTYWWLLPRVNIQLFNQVLADFAQHFSLGQNKHVILTVDQAGWHTGQVFVRSSWITFRVSSPLLP
;
A
#
# COMPACT_ATOMS: atom_id res chain seq x y z
N MET A 1 2.80 7.21 3.58
CA MET A 1 2.87 5.76 3.33
C MET A 1 1.61 5.41 2.58
N ASP A 2 1.75 4.49 1.65
CA ASP A 2 0.68 4.08 0.76
C ASP A 2 0.82 2.59 0.42
N GLU A 3 -0.28 1.95 0.05
CA GLU A 3 -0.35 0.57 -0.36
C GLU A 3 -0.74 0.43 -1.84
N HIS A 4 0.08 -0.30 -2.58
CA HIS A 4 -0.16 -0.57 -3.98
C HIS A 4 -0.39 -2.07 -4.23
N ARG A 5 -1.45 -2.40 -4.98
CA ARG A 5 -1.68 -3.78 -5.43
C ARG A 5 -0.86 -4.07 -6.68
N VAL A 6 0.00 -5.08 -6.60
CA VAL A 6 0.74 -5.65 -7.74
C VAL A 6 0.25 -7.06 -7.96
N GLY A 7 -0.17 -7.40 -9.16
CA GLY A 7 -0.71 -8.72 -9.44
C GLY A 7 -1.25 -8.85 -10.84
N LEU A 8 -1.81 -10.04 -11.11
CA LEU A 8 -2.37 -10.37 -12.41
C LEU A 8 -3.68 -9.62 -12.60
N LYS A 9 -3.60 -8.37 -13.04
CA LYS A 9 -4.74 -7.67 -13.63
C LYS A 9 -5.06 -8.34 -14.96
N PRO A 10 -6.35 -8.51 -15.34
CA PRO A 10 -6.71 -8.99 -16.67
C PRO A 10 -5.98 -8.14 -17.72
N MET A 11 -5.09 -8.77 -18.48
CA MET A 11 -4.39 -8.09 -19.56
C MET A 11 -5.37 -7.91 -20.71
N VAL A 12 -5.86 -6.68 -20.86
CA VAL A 12 -6.65 -6.31 -22.03
C VAL A 12 -5.67 -6.03 -23.17
N ARG A 13 -5.79 -6.79 -24.26
CA ARG A 13 -5.00 -6.59 -25.48
C ARG A 13 -5.89 -6.05 -26.59
N ARG A 14 -5.32 -5.21 -27.47
CA ARG A 14 -6.00 -4.82 -28.70
C ARG A 14 -5.97 -6.00 -29.68
N LEU A 15 -7.09 -6.22 -30.35
CA LEU A 15 -7.26 -7.21 -31.41
C LEU A 15 -7.70 -6.46 -32.67
N TRP A 16 -7.04 -6.72 -33.80
CA TRP A 16 -7.53 -6.27 -35.10
C TRP A 16 -8.45 -7.35 -35.65
N VAL A 17 -9.65 -6.95 -36.04
CA VAL A 17 -10.65 -7.83 -36.67
C VAL A 17 -11.26 -7.14 -37.89
N PRO A 18 -11.68 -7.90 -38.91
CA PRO A 18 -12.46 -7.36 -40.03
C PRO A 18 -13.71 -6.62 -39.55
N TRP A 19 -14.16 -5.60 -40.29
CA TRP A 19 -15.26 -4.73 -39.84
C TRP A 19 -16.61 -5.46 -39.69
N TRP A 20 -16.77 -6.63 -40.32
CA TRP A 20 -17.98 -7.47 -40.24
C TRP A 20 -17.87 -8.60 -39.18
N GLU A 21 -16.81 -8.66 -38.37
CA GLU A 21 -16.63 -9.71 -37.36
C GLU A 21 -16.64 -9.17 -35.93
N THR A 22 -17.41 -9.84 -35.06
CA THR A 22 -17.39 -9.57 -33.62
C THR A 22 -16.26 -10.38 -32.97
N PRO A 23 -15.25 -9.75 -32.36
CA PRO A 23 -14.14 -10.46 -31.73
C PRO A 23 -14.61 -11.20 -30.47
N ILE A 24 -14.36 -12.50 -30.40
CA ILE A 24 -14.48 -13.28 -29.17
C ILE A 24 -13.07 -13.52 -28.61
N ALA A 25 -12.75 -12.86 -27.51
CA ALA A 25 -11.48 -13.04 -26.83
C ALA A 25 -11.67 -13.84 -25.53
N LYS A 26 -10.87 -14.88 -25.35
CA LYS A 26 -10.74 -15.54 -24.03
C LYS A 26 -9.99 -14.60 -23.11
N VAL A 27 -10.70 -14.00 -22.16
CA VAL A 27 -10.11 -13.24 -21.06
C VAL A 27 -9.83 -14.20 -19.92
N GLN A 28 -8.56 -14.30 -19.51
CA GLN A 28 -8.22 -15.04 -18.31
C GLN A 28 -8.31 -14.10 -17.11
N TRP A 29 -9.45 -14.15 -16.43
CA TRP A 29 -9.64 -13.47 -15.15
C TRP A 29 -8.78 -14.15 -14.09
N ARG A 30 -7.73 -13.47 -13.64
CA ARG A 30 -7.01 -13.81 -12.41
C ARG A 30 -7.16 -12.62 -11.49
N TYR A 31 -7.40 -12.87 -10.22
CA TYR A 31 -7.50 -11.85 -9.18
C TYR A 31 -6.52 -12.18 -8.06
N GLU A 32 -5.29 -12.50 -8.45
CA GLU A 32 -4.19 -12.76 -7.54
C GLU A 32 -3.36 -11.49 -7.41
N TRP A 33 -3.23 -11.02 -6.17
CA TRP A 33 -2.56 -9.76 -5.85
C TRP A 33 -1.62 -9.97 -4.68
N VAL A 34 -0.48 -9.29 -4.76
CA VAL A 34 0.40 -8.98 -3.64
C VAL A 34 0.29 -7.49 -3.39
N TRP A 35 0.45 -7.10 -2.14
CA TRP A 35 0.40 -5.71 -1.72
C TRP A 35 1.82 -5.23 -1.45
N VAL A 36 2.21 -4.16 -2.14
CA VAL A 36 3.40 -3.38 -1.83
C VAL A 36 2.99 -2.34 -0.81
N TRP A 37 3.72 -2.27 0.29
CA TRP A 37 3.51 -1.29 1.34
C TRP A 37 4.72 -0.38 1.35
N GLY A 38 4.54 0.90 1.03
CA GLY A 38 5.64 1.81 0.75
C GLY A 38 5.74 2.99 1.72
N PHE A 39 6.94 3.22 2.23
CA PHE A 39 7.30 4.36 3.06
C PHE A 39 8.38 5.16 2.35
N VAL A 40 8.22 6.48 2.32
CA VAL A 40 9.19 7.42 1.74
C VAL A 40 9.39 8.57 2.72
N HIS A 41 10.64 8.91 3.01
CA HIS A 41 11.00 10.14 3.69
C HIS A 41 11.14 11.26 2.64
N PRO A 42 10.23 12.25 2.57
CA PRO A 42 10.16 13.17 1.43
C PRO A 42 11.42 13.99 1.20
N ALA A 43 12.09 14.40 2.29
CA ALA A 43 13.26 15.28 2.19
C ALA A 43 14.52 14.57 1.70
N SER A 44 14.73 13.30 2.09
CA SER A 44 15.93 12.54 1.68
C SER A 44 15.68 11.53 0.56
N GLY A 45 14.42 11.25 0.23
CA GLY A 45 14.06 10.18 -0.71
C GLY A 45 14.31 8.76 -0.18
N GLN A 46 14.69 8.61 1.11
CA GLN A 46 14.91 7.29 1.69
C GLN A 46 13.61 6.50 1.69
N THR A 47 13.67 5.25 1.21
CA THR A 47 12.50 4.37 1.09
C THR A 47 12.62 3.13 1.95
N TYR A 48 11.48 2.59 2.35
CA TYR A 48 11.36 1.32 3.07
C TYR A 48 10.03 0.68 2.68
N TRP A 49 10.00 -0.63 2.47
CA TRP A 49 8.82 -1.26 1.88
C TRP A 49 8.71 -2.76 2.19
N TRP A 50 7.48 -3.27 2.07
CA TRP A 50 7.13 -4.69 2.27
C TRP A 50 6.29 -5.22 1.11
N LEU A 51 6.42 -6.52 0.83
CA LEU A 51 5.54 -7.27 -0.07
C LEU A 51 4.73 -8.27 0.75
N LEU A 52 3.41 -8.09 0.81
CA LEU A 52 2.52 -8.88 1.65
C LEU A 52 1.37 -9.48 0.83
N PRO A 53 0.96 -10.74 1.10
CA PRO A 53 -0.10 -11.38 0.33
C PRO A 53 -1.50 -10.82 0.65
N ARG A 54 -1.67 -10.06 1.73
CA ARG A 54 -2.96 -9.57 2.23
C ARG A 54 -2.82 -8.21 2.91
N VAL A 55 -3.93 -7.50 3.04
CA VAL A 55 -4.06 -6.29 3.86
C VAL A 55 -4.97 -6.59 5.05
N ASN A 56 -4.43 -6.45 6.25
CA ASN A 56 -5.18 -6.50 7.50
C ASN A 56 -4.41 -5.78 8.62
N ILE A 57 -5.10 -5.50 9.73
CA ILE A 57 -4.56 -4.73 10.86
C ILE A 57 -3.38 -5.45 11.55
N GLN A 58 -3.41 -6.79 11.63
CA GLN A 58 -2.32 -7.56 12.25
C GLN A 58 -1.00 -7.40 11.50
N LEU A 59 -1.03 -7.55 10.17
CA LEU A 59 0.13 -7.32 9.31
C LEU A 59 0.55 -5.85 9.34
N PHE A 60 -0.41 -4.91 9.37
CA PHE A 60 -0.11 -3.48 9.51
C PHE A 60 0.73 -3.19 10.75
N ASN A 61 0.32 -3.72 11.90
CA ASN A 61 1.03 -3.53 13.15
C ASN A 61 2.44 -4.16 13.11
N GLN A 62 2.62 -5.30 12.44
CA GLN A 62 3.92 -5.93 12.27
C GLN A 62 4.87 -5.09 11.40
N VAL A 63 4.36 -4.56 10.28
CA VAL A 63 5.14 -3.67 9.41
C VAL A 63 5.58 -2.43 10.16
N LEU A 64 4.70 -1.82 10.97
CA LEU A 64 5.04 -0.64 11.77
C LEU A 64 6.04 -0.94 12.89
N ALA A 65 5.96 -2.12 13.50
CA ALA A 65 6.92 -2.55 14.52
C ALA A 65 8.32 -2.72 13.89
N ASP A 66 8.42 -3.38 12.74
CA ASP A 66 9.69 -3.53 12.02
C ASP A 66 10.20 -2.18 11.53
N PHE A 67 9.34 -1.32 10.99
CA PHE A 67 9.69 0.05 10.61
C PHE A 67 10.29 0.83 11.80
N ALA A 68 9.65 0.77 12.97
CA ALA A 68 10.15 1.45 14.16
C ALA A 68 11.53 0.95 14.60
N GLN A 69 11.76 -0.36 14.52
CA GLN A 69 13.05 -0.97 14.81
C GLN A 69 14.11 -0.60 13.78
N HIS A 70 13.79 -0.73 12.48
CA HIS A 70 14.67 -0.43 11.36
C HIS A 70 15.19 1.01 11.43
N PHE A 71 14.32 1.97 11.73
CA PHE A 71 14.70 3.37 11.86
C PHE A 71 15.14 3.78 13.27
N SER A 72 15.22 2.84 14.21
CA SER A 72 15.60 3.07 15.61
C SER A 72 14.79 4.21 16.25
N LEU A 73 13.47 4.15 16.09
CA LEU A 73 12.56 5.13 16.69
C LEU A 73 12.55 4.98 18.22
N GLY A 74 12.48 6.11 18.92
CA GLY A 74 12.65 6.16 20.36
C GLY A 74 12.47 7.58 20.90
N GLN A 75 12.80 7.79 22.17
CA GLN A 75 12.69 9.09 22.85
C GLN A 75 13.36 10.25 22.09
N ASN A 76 14.42 9.96 21.34
CA ASN A 76 15.19 10.97 20.60
C ASN A 76 14.83 11.05 19.11
N LYS A 77 13.94 10.16 18.62
CA LYS A 77 13.59 10.07 17.20
C LYS A 77 12.13 9.66 17.02
N HIS A 78 11.31 10.66 16.75
CA HIS A 78 9.89 10.51 16.47
C HIS A 78 9.64 10.70 14.98
N VAL A 79 8.63 10.00 14.46
CA VAL A 79 8.22 10.10 13.05
C VAL A 79 6.76 10.49 12.96
N ILE A 80 6.47 11.44 12.06
CA ILE A 80 5.11 11.71 11.62
C ILE A 80 4.88 10.87 10.37
N LEU A 81 3.96 9.93 10.45
CA LEU A 81 3.58 9.07 9.34
C LEU A 81 2.27 9.58 8.74
N THR A 82 2.34 10.05 7.50
CA THR A 82 1.14 10.43 6.75
C THR A 82 0.52 9.19 6.10
N VAL A 83 -0.78 8.97 6.32
CA VAL A 83 -1.58 7.86 5.76
C VAL A 83 -2.88 8.42 5.17
N ASP A 84 -3.49 7.67 4.25
CA ASP A 84 -4.77 8.05 3.65
C ASP A 84 -5.96 7.82 4.60
N GLN A 85 -7.18 8.07 4.12
CA GLN A 85 -8.42 7.90 4.90
C GLN A 85 -9.07 6.51 4.77
N ALA A 86 -8.34 5.48 4.33
CA ALA A 86 -8.94 4.16 4.22
C ALA A 86 -9.47 3.70 5.59
N GLY A 87 -10.71 3.19 5.61
CA GLY A 87 -11.46 2.92 6.85
C GLY A 87 -10.80 1.89 7.79
N TRP A 88 -9.77 1.19 7.34
CA TRP A 88 -8.98 0.26 8.13
C TRP A 88 -7.73 0.88 8.77
N HIS A 89 -7.30 2.08 8.34
CA HIS A 89 -6.32 2.90 9.08
C HIS A 89 -6.93 3.59 10.30
N THR A 90 -8.25 3.79 10.31
CA THR A 90 -9.00 4.39 11.42
C THR A 90 -9.59 3.36 12.38
N GLY A 91 -9.67 2.09 11.96
CA GLY A 91 -10.06 0.97 12.82
C GLY A 91 -8.91 0.56 13.73
N GLN A 92 -8.92 1.01 14.99
CA GLN A 92 -8.01 0.60 16.09
C GLN A 92 -6.63 0.12 15.61
N VAL A 93 -5.87 0.99 14.94
CA VAL A 93 -4.45 0.74 14.68
C VAL A 93 -3.75 0.69 16.04
N PHE A 94 -3.56 -0.54 16.53
CA PHE A 94 -2.87 -0.84 17.78
C PHE A 94 -1.37 -0.89 17.54
N VAL A 95 -0.77 0.23 17.15
CA VAL A 95 0.63 0.46 17.44
C VAL A 95 0.70 1.62 18.42
N ARG A 96 0.62 1.26 19.70
CA ARG A 96 1.13 2.10 20.80
C ARG A 96 2.67 2.13 20.75
N SER A 97 3.27 2.49 19.61
CA SER A 97 4.63 3.01 19.64
C SER A 97 4.46 4.50 19.94
N SER A 98 4.89 4.95 21.12
CA SER A 98 4.85 6.37 21.51
C SER A 98 5.60 7.31 20.56
N TRP A 99 6.31 6.77 19.57
CA TRP A 99 7.24 7.46 18.69
C TRP A 99 6.73 7.63 17.24
N ILE A 100 5.57 7.06 16.88
CA ILE A 100 4.93 7.26 15.56
C ILE A 100 3.62 8.02 15.76
N THR A 101 3.51 9.19 15.13
CA THR A 101 2.27 9.97 15.09
C THR A 101 1.65 9.87 13.71
N PHE A 102 0.39 9.42 13.63
CA PHE A 102 -0.35 9.35 12.39
C PHE A 102 -0.94 10.71 12.03
N ARG A 103 -0.73 11.14 10.78
CA ARG A 103 -1.43 12.28 10.19
C ARG A 103 -2.25 11.80 9.01
N VAL A 104 -3.56 11.98 9.10
CA VAL A 104 -4.48 11.64 8.01
C VAL A 104 -4.39 12.71 6.93
N SER A 105 -4.22 12.31 5.67
CA SER A 105 -4.19 13.24 4.54
C SER A 105 -5.57 13.86 4.24
N SER A 106 -5.56 15.02 3.59
CA SER A 106 -6.78 15.66 3.07
C SER A 106 -7.38 14.78 1.97
N PRO A 107 -8.71 14.58 1.90
CA PRO A 107 -9.35 13.65 0.96
C PRO A 107 -9.20 14.02 -0.52
N LEU A 108 -8.59 15.18 -0.82
CA LEU A 108 -8.37 15.68 -2.19
C LEU A 108 -6.93 15.49 -2.69
N LEU A 109 -6.04 14.93 -1.87
CA LEU A 109 -4.65 14.67 -2.27
C LEU A 109 -4.47 13.15 -2.45
N PRO A 110 -3.95 12.71 -3.62
CA PRO A 110 -3.63 11.31 -3.85
C PRO A 110 -2.49 10.84 -2.95
#